data_AF-A0A938WWC0-F1
#
_entry.id   AF-A0A938WWC0-F1
#
_cell.length_a   1.000
_cell.length_b   1.000
_cell.length_c   1.000
_cell.angle_alpha   90.00
_cell.angle_beta   90.00
_cell.angle_gamma   90.00
#
_symmetry.space_group_name_H-M   'P 1'
#
loop_
_entity.id
_entity.type
_entity.pdbx_description
1 polymer ?
#
loop_
_entity_poly.entity_id
_entity_poly.type
_entity_poly.pdbx_seq_one_letter_code
_entity_poly.pdbx_strand_id
1 'polypeptide(L)'
;MYTGGALSAGVEMAELRLRQAETDVELSRSQQRFIALGQYLDLFKTDNGIKVYRDNIALTERLIADITVKHGQGMALKNDITRYELQMEELKLGLRRLEDTRAVINHQLCNSLGLSSDTRIVPDSTVVSHAADAKTEQEWQQMAAVSSPVLRNSGLGVQLAEQQLRMAKSDMRPKVELFATENFSGPFIYDIPPIDKNFNIWAVGIGIRYSLSSLFKSNKAVRRARAEVQRSRDSHAVTAETLDNQIQEAYTLYRQSFVDLRTRKKSVELASQNYRVVNDRYLAQLAIVTDMLDASNVKLDAELQEVNARANTVFAYYKMKYIAGEI
;
A
#
# COMPACT_ATOMS: atom_id res chain seq x y z
N MET A 1 2.51 -45.85 11.71
CA MET A 1 1.18 -45.80 11.05
C MET A 1 1.38 -45.42 9.58
N TYR A 2 0.74 -46.11 8.63
CA TYR A 2 0.74 -45.75 7.20
C TYR A 2 -0.64 -45.26 6.81
N THR A 3 -0.78 -44.02 6.36
CA THR A 3 -2.08 -43.41 6.06
C THR A 3 -2.30 -43.20 4.54
N GLY A 4 -1.64 -43.98 3.69
CA GLY A 4 -1.71 -43.78 2.24
C GLY A 4 -1.03 -42.49 1.71
N GLY A 5 -0.27 -41.78 2.55
CA GLY A 5 0.30 -40.45 2.27
C GLY A 5 -0.54 -39.28 2.79
N ALA A 6 -1.69 -39.53 3.44
CA ALA A 6 -2.54 -38.47 4.01
C ALA A 6 -1.81 -37.65 5.09
N LEU A 7 -1.08 -38.31 6.00
CA LEU A 7 -0.39 -37.67 7.11
C LEU A 7 0.77 -36.81 6.60
N SER A 8 1.60 -37.32 5.69
CA SER A 8 2.70 -36.54 5.10
C SER A 8 2.19 -35.34 4.31
N ALA A 9 1.15 -35.51 3.48
CA ALA A 9 0.51 -34.39 2.78
C ALA A 9 -0.12 -33.39 3.76
N GLY A 10 -0.68 -33.86 4.88
CA GLY A 10 -1.21 -33.01 5.94
C GLY A 10 -0.13 -32.16 6.62
N VAL A 11 1.02 -32.75 6.94
CA VAL A 11 2.19 -32.05 7.50
C VAL A 11 2.74 -31.04 6.48
N GLU A 12 2.97 -31.45 5.23
CA GLU A 12 3.42 -30.56 4.15
C GLU A 12 2.45 -29.39 3.94
N MET A 13 1.13 -29.61 3.99
CA MET A 13 0.16 -28.52 3.92
C MET A 13 0.23 -27.57 5.11
N ALA A 14 0.45 -28.08 6.32
CA ALA A 14 0.61 -27.24 7.51
C ALA A 14 1.86 -26.36 7.40
N GLU A 15 2.98 -26.91 6.93
CA GLU A 15 4.22 -26.17 6.67
C GLU A 15 4.03 -25.12 5.56
N LEU A 16 3.35 -25.45 4.46
CA LEU A 16 3.06 -24.50 3.39
C LEU A 16 2.15 -23.36 3.88
N ARG A 17 1.16 -23.64 4.73
CA ARG A 17 0.32 -22.61 5.36
C ARG A 17 1.10 -21.71 6.30
N LEU A 18 2.08 -22.24 7.03
CA LEU A 18 2.98 -21.44 7.84
C LEU A 18 3.77 -20.46 6.95
N ARG A 19 4.37 -20.94 5.84
CA ARG A 19 5.08 -20.08 4.89
C ARG A 19 4.20 -19.02 4.23
N GLN A 20 2.92 -19.35 3.96
CA GLN A 20 1.96 -18.36 3.48
C GLN A 20 1.70 -17.28 4.52
N ALA A 21 1.46 -17.67 5.78
CA ALA A 21 1.25 -16.72 6.86
C ALA A 21 2.47 -15.81 7.09
N GLU A 22 3.68 -16.33 6.97
CA GLU A 22 4.92 -15.54 7.01
C GLU A 22 4.97 -14.53 5.85
N THR A 23 4.64 -14.96 4.63
CA THR A 23 4.58 -14.09 3.44
C THR A 23 3.48 -13.03 3.57
N ASP A 24 2.34 -13.36 4.18
CA ASP A 24 1.24 -12.42 4.43
C ASP A 24 1.63 -11.34 5.45
N VAL A 25 2.46 -11.69 6.44
CA VAL A 25 3.04 -10.72 7.39
C VAL A 25 4.01 -9.78 6.66
N GLU A 26 4.86 -10.30 5.76
CA GLU A 26 5.73 -9.46 4.91
C GLU A 26 4.90 -8.47 4.09
N LEU A 27 3.87 -8.95 3.38
CA LEU A 27 2.99 -8.13 2.55
C LEU A 27 2.29 -7.03 3.37
N SER A 28 1.74 -7.40 4.53
CA SER A 28 1.07 -6.46 5.44
C SER A 28 2.03 -5.39 5.94
N ARG A 29 3.28 -5.77 6.25
CA ARG A 29 4.32 -4.83 6.68
C ARG A 29 4.69 -3.86 5.56
N SER A 30 4.93 -4.35 4.35
CA SER A 30 5.23 -3.51 3.19
C SER A 30 4.08 -2.57 2.86
N GLN A 31 2.83 -3.05 2.95
CA GLN A 31 1.62 -2.23 2.74
C GLN A 31 1.53 -1.11 3.79
N GLN A 32 1.74 -1.42 5.07
CA GLN A 32 1.70 -0.41 6.13
C GLN A 32 2.82 0.63 5.96
N ARG A 33 4.03 0.21 5.58
CA ARG A 33 5.15 1.12 5.25
C ARG A 33 4.79 2.03 4.08
N PHE A 34 4.18 1.49 3.04
CA PHE A 34 3.77 2.26 1.87
C PHE A 34 2.66 3.28 2.19
N ILE A 35 1.67 2.91 3.01
CA ILE A 35 0.64 3.84 3.51
C ILE A 35 1.26 4.97 4.33
N ALA A 36 2.13 4.64 5.28
CA ALA A 36 2.81 5.64 6.10
C ALA A 36 3.68 6.59 5.25
N LEU A 37 4.35 6.07 4.23
CA LEU A 37 5.07 6.89 3.26
C LEU A 37 4.15 7.85 2.50
N GLY A 38 3.01 7.37 1.99
CA GLY A 38 2.03 8.20 1.30
C GLY A 38 1.56 9.37 2.17
N GLN A 39 1.17 9.07 3.41
CA GLN A 39 0.78 10.07 4.41
C GLN A 39 1.90 11.07 4.72
N TYR A 40 3.14 10.59 4.84
CA TYR A 40 4.29 11.47 5.03
C TYR A 40 4.53 12.41 3.84
N LEU A 41 4.41 11.91 2.61
CA LEU A 41 4.53 12.73 1.41
C LEU A 41 3.37 13.73 1.26
N ASP A 42 2.16 13.37 1.66
CA ASP A 42 1.04 14.31 1.67
C ASP A 42 1.19 15.38 2.75
N LEU A 43 1.78 15.05 3.90
CA LEU A 43 2.18 16.03 4.91
C LEU A 43 3.23 17.00 4.35
N PHE A 44 4.22 16.48 3.63
CA PHE A 44 5.24 17.28 2.95
C PHE A 44 4.64 18.23 1.90
N LYS A 45 3.70 17.75 1.06
CA LYS A 45 2.97 18.60 0.10
C LYS A 45 2.22 19.72 0.82
N THR A 46 1.51 19.36 1.89
CA THR A 46 0.69 20.30 2.66
C THR A 46 1.54 21.38 3.32
N ASP A 47 2.68 21.03 3.93
CA ASP A 47 3.58 21.99 4.58
C ASP A 47 4.19 22.97 3.57
N ASN A 48 4.58 22.49 2.39
CA ASN A 48 5.03 23.35 1.30
C ASN A 48 3.89 24.22 0.73
N GLY A 49 2.68 23.68 0.61
CA GLY A 49 1.49 24.43 0.19
C GLY A 49 1.17 25.57 1.17
N ILE A 50 1.24 25.31 2.48
CA ILE A 50 1.09 26.34 3.52
C ILE A 50 2.11 27.47 3.33
N LYS A 51 3.36 27.14 3.01
CA LYS A 51 4.39 28.15 2.71
C LYS A 51 4.02 28.98 1.49
N VAL A 52 3.59 28.35 0.39
CA VAL A 52 3.14 29.04 -0.83
C VAL A 52 1.97 29.99 -0.53
N TYR A 53 0.97 29.56 0.25
CA TYR A 53 -0.14 30.44 0.65
C TYR A 53 0.32 31.63 1.49
N ARG A 54 1.23 31.42 2.46
CA ARG A 54 1.78 32.51 3.27
C ARG A 54 2.56 33.53 2.44
N ASP A 55 3.37 33.05 1.50
CA ASP A 55 4.14 33.91 0.59
C ASP A 55 3.19 34.72 -0.32
N ASN A 56 2.10 34.12 -0.81
CA ASN A 56 1.11 34.82 -1.62
C ASN A 56 0.24 35.80 -0.81
N ILE A 57 -0.13 35.47 0.44
CA ILE A 57 -0.80 36.41 1.35
C ILE A 57 0.06 37.65 1.57
N ALA A 58 1.35 37.49 1.92
CA ALA A 58 2.25 38.60 2.15
C ALA A 58 2.43 39.49 0.90
N LEU A 59 2.37 38.87 -0.29
CA LEU A 59 2.44 39.56 -1.57
C LEU A 59 1.14 40.32 -1.89
N THR A 60 -0.03 39.75 -1.61
CA THR A 60 -1.32 40.44 -1.75
C THR A 60 -1.46 41.58 -0.72
N GLU A 61 -0.96 41.42 0.51
CA GLU A 61 -0.96 42.49 1.52
C GLU A 61 -0.20 43.73 1.04
N ARG A 62 0.98 43.53 0.43
CA ARG A 62 1.76 44.64 -0.17
C ARG A 62 0.99 45.32 -1.30
N LEU A 63 0.36 44.54 -2.16
CA LEU A 63 -0.42 45.07 -3.28
C LEU A 63 -1.63 45.89 -2.81
N ILE A 64 -2.32 45.45 -1.74
CA ILE A 64 -3.39 46.20 -1.10
C ILE A 64 -2.87 47.52 -0.50
N ALA A 65 -1.69 47.50 0.13
CA ALA A 65 -1.08 48.71 0.65
C ALA A 65 -0.77 49.72 -0.48
N ASP A 66 -0.14 49.27 -1.56
CA ASP A 66 0.21 50.11 -2.72
C ASP A 66 -1.03 50.72 -3.39
N ILE A 67 -2.10 49.92 -3.60
CA ILE A 67 -3.32 50.40 -4.24
C ILE A 67 -4.12 51.35 -3.34
N THR A 68 -4.04 51.17 -2.01
CA THR A 68 -4.69 52.07 -1.04
C THR A 68 -4.05 53.46 -1.07
N VAL A 69 -2.72 53.53 -1.16
CA VAL A 69 -1.99 54.80 -1.32
C VAL A 69 -2.41 55.49 -2.62
N LYS A 70 -2.50 54.75 -3.72
CA LYS A 70 -2.95 55.29 -5.03
C LYS A 70 -4.40 55.75 -5.02
N HIS A 71 -5.27 55.05 -4.30
CA HIS A 71 -6.66 55.50 -4.12
C HIS A 71 -6.71 56.85 -3.40
N GLY A 72 -5.89 57.05 -2.36
CA GLY A 72 -5.75 58.35 -1.69
C GLY A 72 -5.26 59.48 -2.59
N GLN A 73 -4.56 59.15 -3.67
CA GLN A 73 -4.11 60.09 -4.71
C GLN A 73 -5.12 60.25 -5.87
N GLY A 74 -6.30 59.62 -5.78
CA GLY A 74 -7.31 59.62 -6.85
C GLY A 74 -6.96 58.75 -8.07
N MET A 75 -5.93 57.92 -7.95
CA MET A 75 -5.34 57.11 -9.04
C MET A 75 -5.86 55.68 -9.12
N ALA A 76 -6.62 55.20 -8.13
CA ALA A 76 -7.22 53.86 -8.09
C ALA A 76 -8.67 53.90 -7.63
N LEU A 77 -9.47 52.91 -8.02
CA LEU A 77 -10.88 52.81 -7.65
C LEU A 77 -11.05 52.08 -6.31
N LYS A 78 -12.05 52.46 -5.52
CA LYS A 78 -12.40 51.72 -4.29
C LYS A 78 -12.79 50.27 -4.59
N ASN A 79 -13.39 50.02 -5.77
CA ASN A 79 -13.74 48.68 -6.24
C ASN A 79 -12.50 47.79 -6.40
N ASP A 80 -11.36 48.33 -6.84
CA ASP A 80 -10.12 47.56 -6.98
C ASP A 80 -9.61 47.08 -5.62
N ILE A 81 -9.68 47.94 -4.60
CA ILE A 81 -9.37 47.58 -3.21
C ILE A 81 -10.29 46.44 -2.75
N THR A 82 -11.60 46.56 -2.95
CA THR A 82 -12.57 45.54 -2.54
C THR A 82 -12.32 44.19 -3.20
N ARG A 83 -11.89 44.17 -4.48
CA ARG A 83 -11.55 42.91 -5.17
C ARG A 83 -10.32 42.23 -4.57
N TYR A 84 -9.30 42.98 -4.16
CA TYR A 84 -8.16 42.39 -3.46
C TYR A 84 -8.45 42.00 -2.02
N GLU A 85 -9.29 42.75 -1.32
CA GLU A 85 -9.79 42.33 0.00
C GLU A 85 -10.52 40.99 -0.10
N LEU A 86 -11.33 40.79 -1.16
CA LEU A 86 -11.97 39.50 -1.43
C LEU A 86 -10.94 38.38 -1.66
N GLN A 87 -9.97 38.60 -2.56
CA GLN A 87 -8.89 37.65 -2.83
C GLN A 87 -8.08 37.31 -1.56
N MET A 88 -7.84 38.31 -0.69
CA MET A 88 -7.16 38.11 0.58
C MET A 88 -7.91 37.15 1.49
N GLU A 89 -9.23 37.32 1.62
CA GLU A 89 -10.06 36.42 2.42
C GLU A 89 -10.12 35.00 1.83
N GLU A 90 -10.11 34.86 0.50
CA GLU A 90 -9.99 33.55 -0.16
C GLU A 90 -8.64 32.87 0.13
N LEU A 91 -7.53 33.63 0.09
CA LEU A 91 -6.21 33.12 0.44
C LEU A 91 -6.12 32.69 1.91
N LYS A 92 -6.67 33.48 2.83
CA LYS A 92 -6.73 33.14 4.27
C LYS A 92 -7.55 31.88 4.51
N LEU A 93 -8.70 31.74 3.84
CA LEU A 93 -9.52 30.54 3.91
C LEU A 93 -8.77 29.31 3.36
N GLY A 94 -8.06 29.47 2.24
CA GLY A 94 -7.21 28.42 1.66
C GLY A 94 -6.09 27.98 2.61
N LEU A 95 -5.39 28.94 3.22
CA LEU A 95 -4.37 28.67 4.23
C LEU A 95 -4.97 27.88 5.41
N ARG A 96 -6.11 28.32 5.94
CA ARG A 96 -6.77 27.64 7.06
C ARG A 96 -7.14 26.20 6.71
N ARG A 97 -7.68 25.96 5.51
CA ARG A 97 -8.00 24.60 5.02
C ARG A 97 -6.77 23.71 4.95
N LEU A 98 -5.62 24.24 4.51
CA LEU A 98 -4.37 23.47 4.50
C LEU A 98 -3.86 23.20 5.92
N GLU A 99 -3.96 24.16 6.84
CA GLU A 99 -3.59 23.95 8.25
C GLU A 99 -4.46 22.88 8.93
N ASP A 100 -5.76 22.88 8.66
CA ASP A 100 -6.69 21.83 9.13
C ASP A 100 -6.35 20.47 8.49
N THR A 101 -6.10 20.45 7.18
CA THR A 101 -5.68 19.24 6.44
C THR A 101 -4.36 18.67 7.01
N ARG A 102 -3.41 19.55 7.31
CA ARG A 102 -2.13 19.19 7.94
C ARG A 102 -2.35 18.50 9.28
N ALA A 103 -3.26 19.02 10.11
CA ALA A 103 -3.58 18.44 11.41
C ALA A 103 -4.17 17.03 11.26
N VAL A 104 -5.09 16.84 10.30
CA VAL A 104 -5.68 15.53 9.98
C VAL A 104 -4.62 14.54 9.50
N ILE A 105 -3.79 14.92 8.52
CA ILE A 105 -2.74 14.03 7.99
C ILE A 105 -1.71 13.68 9.07
N ASN A 106 -1.31 14.64 9.90
CA ASN A 106 -0.41 14.39 11.02
C ASN A 106 -0.99 13.37 12.00
N HIS A 107 -2.27 13.49 12.36
CA HIS A 107 -2.95 12.53 13.23
C HIS A 107 -3.01 11.13 12.60
N GLN A 108 -3.37 11.04 11.31
CA GLN A 108 -3.38 9.78 10.57
C GLN A 108 -2.00 9.12 10.52
N LEU A 109 -0.94 9.91 10.29
CA LEU A 109 0.43 9.41 10.26
C LEU A 109 0.90 8.94 11.64
N CYS A 110 0.55 9.66 12.71
CA CYS A 110 0.84 9.22 14.08
C CYS A 110 0.17 7.86 14.37
N ASN A 111 -1.09 7.67 13.98
CA ASN A 111 -1.79 6.40 14.13
C ASN A 111 -1.10 5.27 13.34
N SER A 112 -0.70 5.53 12.08
CA SER A 112 0.01 4.55 11.25
C SER A 112 1.37 4.15 11.81
N LEU A 113 2.05 5.06 12.52
CA LEU A 113 3.37 4.86 13.12
C LEU A 113 3.31 4.39 14.58
N GLY A 114 2.12 4.35 15.20
CA GLY A 114 1.96 4.03 16.62
C GLY A 114 2.54 5.09 17.56
N LEU A 115 2.60 6.35 17.12
CA LEU A 115 3.06 7.48 17.92
C LEU A 115 1.89 8.09 18.73
N SER A 116 2.20 8.85 19.77
CA SER A 116 1.16 9.57 20.53
C SER A 116 0.46 10.61 19.65
N SER A 117 -0.83 10.84 19.92
CA SER A 117 -1.65 11.82 19.18
C SER A 117 -1.11 13.25 19.22
N ASP A 118 -0.33 13.57 20.24
CA ASP A 118 0.23 14.91 20.47
C ASP A 118 1.57 15.11 19.75
N THR A 119 2.10 14.07 19.10
CA THR A 119 3.35 14.16 18.35
C THR A 119 3.13 14.99 17.08
N ARG A 120 3.95 16.03 16.90
CA ARG A 120 3.97 16.83 15.67
C ARG A 120 5.11 16.39 14.77
N ILE A 121 4.75 15.80 13.64
CA ILE A 121 5.69 15.41 12.59
C ILE A 121 5.97 16.63 11.71
N VAL A 122 7.25 16.86 11.44
CA VAL A 122 7.75 17.92 10.55
C VAL A 122 8.53 17.25 9.42
N PRO A 123 8.03 17.28 8.18
CA PRO A 123 8.72 16.70 7.04
C PRO A 123 10.04 17.41 6.73
N ASP A 124 11.07 16.64 6.39
CA ASP A 124 12.32 17.20 5.89
C ASP A 124 12.16 17.66 4.42
N SER A 125 12.75 18.81 4.12
CA SER A 125 12.90 19.40 2.79
C SER A 125 13.72 18.55 1.80
N THR A 126 14.56 17.63 2.29
CA THR A 126 15.52 16.87 1.44
C THR A 126 14.96 15.61 0.78
N VAL A 127 13.73 15.20 1.10
CA VAL A 127 13.08 13.93 0.67
C VAL A 127 13.11 13.72 -0.85
N VAL A 128 13.15 14.80 -1.63
CA VAL A 128 13.13 14.79 -3.10
C VAL A 128 14.46 14.37 -3.72
N SER A 129 15.57 14.41 -2.98
CA SER A 129 16.93 14.22 -3.54
C SER A 129 17.34 12.76 -3.81
N HIS A 130 16.59 11.78 -3.32
CA HIS A 130 17.01 10.36 -3.34
C HIS A 130 16.26 9.49 -4.38
N ALA A 131 15.33 10.07 -5.16
CA ALA A 131 14.44 9.33 -6.06
C ALA A 131 14.97 9.28 -7.51
N ALA A 132 16.24 8.90 -7.71
CA ALA A 132 16.81 8.69 -9.03
C ALA A 132 17.53 7.34 -9.08
N ASP A 133 16.79 6.31 -9.47
CA ASP A 133 17.35 4.99 -9.79
C ASP A 133 17.43 4.85 -11.32
N ALA A 134 18.61 4.44 -11.81
CA ALA A 134 18.91 4.36 -13.25
C ALA A 134 18.41 3.05 -13.89
N LYS A 135 17.70 2.22 -13.12
CA LYS A 135 17.15 0.93 -13.57
C LYS A 135 16.13 1.10 -14.69
N THR A 136 16.23 0.22 -15.67
CA THR A 136 15.29 0.04 -16.78
C THR A 136 14.03 -0.69 -16.32
N GLU A 137 12.97 -0.60 -17.12
CA GLU A 137 11.71 -1.33 -16.89
C GLU A 137 11.93 -2.83 -16.74
N GLN A 138 12.75 -3.41 -17.62
CA GLN A 138 13.04 -4.84 -17.63
C GLN A 138 13.76 -5.30 -16.35
N GLU A 139 14.65 -4.47 -15.80
CA GLU A 139 15.30 -4.76 -14.52
C GLU A 139 14.29 -4.74 -13.36
N TRP A 140 13.30 -3.84 -13.38
CA TRP A 140 12.22 -3.82 -12.38
C TRP A 140 11.29 -5.04 -12.51
N GLN A 141 10.96 -5.44 -13.72
CA GLN A 141 10.15 -6.65 -13.98
C GLN A 141 10.88 -7.91 -13.49
N GLN A 142 12.16 -8.06 -13.81
CA GLN A 142 12.97 -9.19 -13.35
C GLN A 142 13.10 -9.23 -11.83
N MET A 143 13.32 -8.07 -11.20
CA MET A 143 13.37 -7.95 -9.75
C MET A 143 12.06 -8.42 -9.12
N ALA A 144 10.93 -7.86 -9.55
CA ALA A 144 9.63 -8.22 -9.00
C ALA A 144 9.26 -9.70 -9.21
N ALA A 145 9.65 -10.29 -10.35
CA ALA A 145 9.45 -11.72 -10.59
C ALA A 145 10.16 -12.61 -9.55
N VAL A 146 11.22 -12.12 -8.90
CA VAL A 146 11.99 -12.84 -7.87
C VAL A 146 11.57 -12.46 -6.46
N SER A 147 11.41 -11.16 -6.19
CA SER A 147 11.21 -10.62 -4.83
C SER A 147 9.74 -10.50 -4.41
N SER A 148 8.78 -10.44 -5.35
CA SER A 148 7.38 -10.12 -5.04
C SER A 148 6.75 -11.12 -4.05
N PRO A 149 6.32 -10.67 -2.86
CA PRO A 149 5.60 -11.51 -1.90
C PRO A 149 4.28 -12.05 -2.47
N VAL A 150 3.60 -11.28 -3.33
CA VAL A 150 2.33 -11.67 -3.96
C VAL A 150 2.52 -12.86 -4.90
N LEU A 151 3.59 -12.84 -5.70
CA LEU A 151 3.92 -13.94 -6.61
C LEU A 151 4.36 -15.19 -5.83
N ARG A 152 5.16 -15.02 -4.77
CA ARG A 152 5.52 -16.10 -3.85
C ARG A 152 4.30 -16.74 -3.18
N ASN A 153 3.34 -15.93 -2.70
CA ASN A 153 2.13 -16.43 -2.05
C ASN A 153 1.23 -17.22 -3.02
N SER A 154 1.03 -16.72 -4.25
CA SER A 154 0.29 -17.46 -5.27
C SER A 154 0.97 -18.78 -5.66
N GLY A 155 2.31 -18.81 -5.71
CA GLY A 155 3.08 -20.04 -5.91
C GLY A 155 2.92 -21.07 -4.77
N LEU A 156 2.88 -20.61 -3.51
CA LEU A 156 2.56 -21.46 -2.36
C LEU A 156 1.12 -22.01 -2.45
N GLY A 157 0.18 -21.22 -2.98
CA GLY A 157 -1.19 -21.66 -3.27
C GLY A 157 -1.25 -22.85 -4.23
N VAL A 158 -0.42 -22.84 -5.28
CA VAL A 158 -0.31 -23.97 -6.23
C VAL A 158 0.20 -25.22 -5.50
N GLN A 159 1.25 -25.09 -4.69
CA GLN A 159 1.80 -26.21 -3.93
C GLN A 159 0.78 -26.79 -2.96
N LEU A 160 -0.01 -25.94 -2.29
CA LEU A 160 -1.10 -26.38 -1.42
C LEU A 160 -2.17 -27.16 -2.17
N ALA A 161 -2.60 -26.68 -3.35
CA ALA A 161 -3.56 -27.40 -4.18
C ALA A 161 -3.00 -28.78 -4.62
N GLU A 162 -1.71 -28.87 -4.91
CA GLU A 162 -1.05 -30.14 -5.25
C GLU A 162 -1.01 -31.11 -4.06
N GLN A 163 -0.78 -30.63 -2.85
CA GLN A 163 -0.86 -31.45 -1.64
C GLN A 163 -2.28 -31.89 -1.33
N GLN A 164 -3.29 -31.02 -1.56
CA GLN A 164 -4.69 -31.41 -1.45
C GLN A 164 -5.06 -32.51 -2.45
N LEU A 165 -4.50 -32.47 -3.67
CA LEU A 165 -4.65 -33.55 -4.64
C LEU A 165 -3.99 -34.86 -4.16
N ARG A 166 -2.81 -34.80 -3.52
CA ARG A 166 -2.18 -35.98 -2.91
C ARG A 166 -3.04 -36.54 -1.78
N MET A 167 -3.63 -35.68 -0.95
CA MET A 167 -4.56 -36.07 0.11
C MET A 167 -5.81 -36.75 -0.46
N ALA A 168 -6.44 -36.20 -1.49
CA ALA A 168 -7.60 -36.81 -2.14
C ALA A 168 -7.27 -38.19 -2.77
N LYS A 169 -6.04 -38.37 -3.28
CA LYS A 169 -5.57 -39.68 -3.78
C LYS A 169 -5.30 -40.68 -2.66
N SER A 170 -4.93 -40.21 -1.46
CA SER A 170 -4.63 -41.08 -0.32
C SER A 170 -5.85 -41.86 0.18
N ASP A 171 -7.06 -41.33 -0.04
CA ASP A 171 -8.30 -42.01 0.34
C ASP A 171 -8.59 -43.27 -0.47
N MET A 172 -7.92 -43.44 -1.62
CA MET A 172 -7.98 -44.66 -2.44
C MET A 172 -6.93 -45.71 -2.04
N ARG A 173 -6.17 -45.48 -0.97
CA ARG A 173 -5.10 -46.37 -0.50
C ARG A 173 -5.48 -46.99 0.85
N PRO A 174 -5.00 -48.22 1.14
CA PRO A 174 -5.19 -48.82 2.46
C PRO A 174 -4.49 -47.99 3.54
N LYS A 175 -5.13 -47.89 4.71
CA LYS A 175 -4.58 -47.27 5.91
C LYS A 175 -4.21 -48.38 6.89
N VAL A 176 -3.00 -48.35 7.42
CA VAL A 176 -2.46 -49.34 8.36
C VAL A 176 -2.11 -48.64 9.66
N GLU A 177 -2.74 -49.07 10.75
CA GLU A 177 -2.54 -48.57 12.09
C GLU A 177 -1.95 -49.67 12.98
N LEU A 178 -1.05 -49.27 13.88
CA LEU A 178 -0.53 -50.13 14.93
C LEU A 178 -1.17 -49.62 16.22
N PHE A 179 -1.82 -50.50 16.97
CA PHE A 179 -2.41 -50.15 18.26
C PHE A 179 -1.84 -51.06 19.34
N ALA A 180 -1.66 -50.48 20.53
CA ALA A 180 -1.31 -51.17 21.75
C ALA A 180 -2.27 -50.68 22.83
N THR A 181 -2.91 -51.59 23.54
CA THR A 181 -3.85 -51.28 24.63
C THR A 181 -3.43 -52.05 25.85
N GLU A 182 -3.35 -51.38 26.99
CA GLU A 182 -3.17 -52.00 28.30
C GLU A 182 -4.41 -51.69 29.13
N ASN A 183 -4.95 -52.71 29.77
CA ASN A 183 -6.08 -52.57 30.68
C ASN A 183 -5.77 -53.33 31.96
N PHE A 184 -5.53 -52.57 33.02
CA PHE A 184 -5.39 -53.10 34.36
C PHE A 184 -6.77 -53.16 35.00
N SER A 185 -7.27 -54.37 35.26
CA SER A 185 -8.59 -54.58 35.86
C SER A 185 -8.49 -55.35 37.16
N GLY A 186 -9.02 -54.75 38.22
CA GLY A 186 -9.15 -55.35 39.56
C GLY A 186 -9.59 -54.32 40.62
N PRO A 187 -9.98 -54.80 41.82
CA PRO A 187 -10.18 -56.19 42.17
C PRO A 187 -11.57 -56.70 41.72
N PHE A 188 -11.60 -57.94 41.23
CA PHE A 188 -12.83 -58.62 40.82
C PHE A 188 -13.49 -59.31 42.03
N ILE A 189 -14.66 -58.83 42.45
CA ILE A 189 -15.34 -59.25 43.70
C ILE A 189 -16.45 -60.31 43.51
N TYR A 190 -16.54 -60.96 42.35
CA TYR A 190 -17.63 -61.89 42.02
C TYR A 190 -17.35 -63.38 42.33
N ASP A 191 -16.14 -63.74 42.77
CA ASP A 191 -15.82 -65.08 43.29
C ASP A 191 -16.08 -65.16 44.81
N ILE A 192 -16.60 -66.29 45.33
CA ILE A 192 -16.73 -66.56 46.77
C ILE A 192 -15.84 -67.77 47.14
N PRO A 193 -14.84 -67.62 48.03
CA PRO A 193 -14.43 -66.38 48.71
C PRO A 193 -13.80 -65.35 47.74
N PRO A 194 -13.93 -64.03 48.01
CA PRO A 194 -13.36 -62.98 47.16
C PRO A 194 -11.85 -63.15 47.03
N ILE A 195 -11.36 -63.23 45.79
CA ILE A 195 -9.94 -63.36 45.51
C ILE A 195 -9.44 -62.01 45.00
N ASP A 196 -8.43 -61.43 45.66
CA ASP A 196 -7.71 -60.25 45.17
C ASP A 196 -6.89 -60.62 43.92
N LYS A 197 -7.59 -60.71 42.78
CA LYS A 197 -7.00 -60.98 41.48
C LYS A 197 -7.01 -59.70 40.66
N ASN A 198 -5.82 -59.13 40.50
CA ASN A 198 -5.57 -58.04 39.58
C ASN A 198 -5.03 -58.62 38.29
N PHE A 199 -5.69 -58.34 37.16
CA PHE A 199 -5.25 -58.78 35.85
C PHE A 199 -4.71 -57.58 35.07
N ASN A 200 -3.47 -57.71 34.60
CA ASN A 200 -2.95 -56.83 33.57
C ASN A 200 -3.17 -57.47 32.19
N ILE A 201 -4.10 -56.92 31.41
CA ILE A 201 -4.42 -57.39 30.06
C ILE A 201 -3.84 -56.39 29.08
N TRP A 202 -2.83 -56.81 28.32
CA TRP A 202 -2.28 -56.03 27.22
C TRP A 202 -2.56 -56.70 25.88
N ALA A 203 -2.77 -55.89 24.85
CA ALA A 203 -2.96 -56.34 23.47
C ALA A 203 -2.20 -55.41 22.52
N VAL A 204 -1.50 -56.00 21.56
CA VAL A 204 -0.87 -55.29 20.45
C VAL A 204 -1.43 -55.85 19.15
N GLY A 205 -1.83 -54.98 18.23
CA GLY A 205 -2.44 -55.39 16.98
C GLY A 205 -2.17 -54.42 15.84
N ILE A 206 -2.33 -54.93 14.62
CA ILE A 206 -2.26 -54.13 13.39
C ILE A 206 -3.68 -54.05 12.81
N GLY A 207 -4.20 -52.84 12.67
CA GLY A 207 -5.46 -52.57 11.99
C GLY A 207 -5.22 -52.19 10.54
N ILE A 208 -5.90 -52.84 9.59
CA ILE A 208 -5.90 -52.44 8.18
C ILE A 208 -7.30 -51.97 7.81
N ARG A 209 -7.41 -50.72 7.39
CA ARG A 209 -8.66 -50.11 6.93
C ARG A 209 -8.55 -49.78 5.45
N TYR A 210 -9.43 -50.37 4.66
CA TYR A 210 -9.53 -50.08 3.23
C TYR A 210 -11.00 -49.95 2.81
N SER A 211 -11.39 -48.76 2.35
CA SER A 211 -12.76 -48.53 1.88
C SER A 211 -12.86 -48.92 0.42
N LEU A 212 -13.42 -50.08 0.11
CA LEU A 212 -13.64 -50.53 -1.28
C LEU A 212 -14.53 -49.55 -2.07
N SER A 213 -15.46 -48.87 -1.39
CA SER A 213 -16.30 -47.85 -2.02
C SER A 213 -15.52 -46.63 -2.53
N SER A 214 -14.34 -46.35 -1.97
CA SER A 214 -13.46 -45.26 -2.41
C SER A 214 -12.98 -45.43 -3.85
N LEU A 215 -12.83 -46.68 -4.32
CA LEU A 215 -12.41 -46.98 -5.69
C LEU A 215 -13.38 -46.39 -6.74
N PHE A 216 -14.67 -46.34 -6.41
CA PHE A 216 -15.71 -45.85 -7.31
C PHE A 216 -16.18 -44.43 -6.96
N LYS A 217 -16.15 -44.05 -5.68
CA LYS A 217 -16.65 -42.74 -5.20
C LYS A 217 -15.57 -41.64 -5.19
N SER A 218 -14.31 -41.96 -4.94
CA SER A 218 -13.23 -40.96 -4.80
C SER A 218 -12.72 -40.38 -6.12
N ASN A 219 -13.04 -40.99 -7.27
CA ASN A 219 -12.67 -40.47 -8.59
C ASN A 219 -13.20 -39.03 -8.81
N LYS A 220 -14.40 -38.72 -8.31
CA LYS A 220 -14.97 -37.36 -8.40
C LYS A 220 -14.17 -36.36 -7.53
N ALA A 221 -13.78 -36.77 -6.34
CA ALA A 221 -12.96 -35.96 -5.44
C ALA A 221 -11.56 -35.69 -6.02
N VAL A 222 -10.91 -36.71 -6.60
CA VAL A 222 -9.62 -36.56 -7.28
C VAL A 222 -9.76 -35.66 -8.52
N ARG A 223 -10.80 -35.81 -9.33
CA ARG A 223 -11.06 -34.92 -10.48
C ARG A 223 -11.27 -33.47 -10.03
N ARG A 224 -12.03 -33.24 -8.97
CA ARG A 224 -12.22 -31.91 -8.38
C ARG A 224 -10.90 -31.32 -7.90
N ALA A 225 -10.09 -32.08 -7.16
CA ALA A 225 -8.80 -31.62 -6.69
C ALA A 225 -7.82 -31.33 -7.85
N ARG A 226 -7.85 -32.10 -8.94
CA ARG A 226 -7.06 -31.79 -10.16
C ARG A 226 -7.51 -30.49 -10.81
N ALA A 227 -8.82 -30.25 -10.90
CA ALA A 227 -9.35 -28.99 -11.41
C ALA A 227 -8.93 -27.80 -10.55
N GLU A 228 -8.88 -27.97 -9.22
CA GLU A 228 -8.40 -26.93 -8.30
C GLU A 228 -6.90 -26.64 -8.47
N VAL A 229 -6.07 -27.67 -8.70
CA VAL A 229 -4.66 -27.47 -9.06
C VAL A 229 -4.53 -26.65 -10.33
N GLN A 230 -5.30 -26.99 -11.37
CA GLN A 230 -5.26 -26.23 -12.62
C GLN A 230 -5.69 -24.78 -12.40
N ARG A 231 -6.80 -24.57 -11.68
CA ARG A 231 -7.27 -23.23 -11.32
C ARG A 231 -6.22 -22.42 -10.56
N SER A 232 -5.51 -23.04 -9.62
CA SER A 232 -4.45 -22.36 -8.87
C SER A 232 -3.27 -21.99 -9.76
N ARG A 233 -2.92 -22.82 -10.75
CA ARG A 233 -1.86 -22.51 -11.74
C ARG A 233 -2.27 -21.36 -12.65
N ASP A 234 -3.51 -21.39 -13.14
CA ASP A 234 -4.05 -20.30 -13.96
C ASP A 234 -4.10 -18.99 -13.14
N SER A 235 -4.52 -19.05 -11.87
CA SER A 235 -4.49 -17.90 -10.95
C SER A 235 -3.08 -17.37 -10.70
N HIS A 236 -2.08 -18.24 -10.60
CA HIS A 236 -0.68 -17.84 -10.46
C HIS A 236 -0.17 -17.14 -11.74
N ALA A 237 -0.51 -17.66 -12.92
CA ALA A 237 -0.17 -17.02 -14.20
C ALA A 237 -0.81 -15.62 -14.33
N VAL A 238 -2.10 -15.49 -13.98
CA VAL A 238 -2.80 -14.18 -13.96
C VAL A 238 -2.15 -13.22 -12.95
N THR A 239 -1.71 -13.74 -11.80
CA THR A 239 -1.00 -12.93 -10.79
C THR A 239 0.33 -12.40 -11.33
N ALA A 240 1.08 -13.24 -12.05
CA ALA A 240 2.33 -12.83 -12.69
C ALA A 240 2.11 -11.76 -13.77
N GLU A 241 1.10 -11.94 -14.63
CA GLU A 241 0.74 -10.96 -15.66
C GLU A 241 0.24 -9.64 -15.05
N THR A 242 -0.56 -9.72 -13.97
CA THR A 242 -1.02 -8.53 -13.24
C THR A 242 0.14 -7.76 -12.62
N LEU A 243 1.10 -8.46 -12.02
CA LEU A 243 2.30 -7.86 -11.45
C LEU A 243 3.14 -7.17 -12.54
N ASP A 244 3.32 -7.82 -13.69
CA ASP A 244 4.04 -7.26 -14.83
C ASP A 244 3.40 -5.95 -15.32
N ASN A 245 2.08 -5.97 -15.54
CA ASN A 245 1.31 -4.79 -15.92
C ASN A 245 1.42 -3.65 -14.89
N GLN A 246 1.38 -3.97 -13.59
CA GLN A 246 1.53 -2.98 -12.52
C GLN A 246 2.90 -2.31 -12.51
N ILE A 247 3.96 -3.05 -12.82
CA ILE A 247 5.31 -2.50 -12.92
C ILE A 247 5.44 -1.60 -14.14
N GLN A 248 4.93 -2.05 -15.30
CA GLN A 248 4.93 -1.25 -16.52
C GLN A 248 4.18 0.08 -16.30
N GLU A 249 3.01 0.04 -15.67
CA GLU A 249 2.24 1.24 -15.32
C GLU A 249 3.04 2.14 -14.38
N ALA A 250 3.56 1.58 -13.28
CA ALA A 250 4.31 2.34 -12.28
C ALA A 250 5.58 2.98 -12.85
N TYR A 251 6.31 2.26 -13.70
CA TYR A 251 7.50 2.76 -14.39
C TYR A 251 7.16 3.88 -15.38
N THR A 252 6.06 3.74 -16.13
CA THR A 252 5.57 4.78 -17.03
C THR A 252 5.22 6.05 -16.26
N LEU A 253 4.48 5.91 -15.15
CA LEU A 253 4.09 7.04 -14.29
C LEU A 253 5.31 7.70 -13.62
N TYR A 254 6.31 6.93 -13.22
CA TYR A 254 7.57 7.45 -12.69
C TYR A 254 8.32 8.27 -13.75
N ARG A 255 8.47 7.76 -14.97
CA ARG A 255 9.07 8.53 -16.07
C ARG A 255 8.27 9.80 -16.39
N GLN A 256 6.94 9.70 -16.40
CA GLN A 256 6.05 10.83 -16.61
C GLN A 256 6.22 11.89 -15.51
N SER A 257 6.40 11.50 -14.25
CA SER A 257 6.55 12.46 -13.13
C SER A 257 7.78 13.37 -13.28
N PHE A 258 8.87 12.91 -13.91
CA PHE A 258 10.02 13.78 -14.20
C PHE A 258 9.69 14.84 -15.26
N VAL A 259 8.94 14.45 -16.29
CA VAL A 259 8.50 15.39 -17.34
C VAL A 259 7.52 16.40 -16.75
N ASP A 260 6.57 15.94 -15.92
CA ASP A 260 5.64 16.82 -15.22
C ASP A 260 6.39 17.79 -14.28
N LEU A 261 7.28 17.29 -13.42
CA LEU A 261 8.09 18.15 -12.54
C LEU A 261 8.89 19.20 -13.31
N ARG A 262 9.55 18.83 -14.41
CA ARG A 262 10.27 19.77 -15.26
C ARG A 262 9.34 20.83 -15.85
N THR A 263 8.16 20.41 -16.30
CA THR A 263 7.14 21.30 -16.86
C THR A 263 6.62 22.27 -15.80
N ARG A 264 6.27 21.78 -14.60
CA ARG A 264 5.78 22.61 -13.49
C ARG A 264 6.82 23.60 -13.00
N LYS A 265 8.11 23.22 -12.92
CA LYS A 265 9.20 24.15 -12.64
C LYS A 265 9.26 25.29 -13.64
N LYS A 266 9.13 24.98 -14.94
CA LYS A 266 9.10 26.02 -15.97
C LYS A 266 7.83 26.87 -15.88
N SER A 267 6.67 26.28 -15.57
CA SER A 267 5.42 27.01 -15.33
C SER A 267 5.56 28.01 -14.19
N VAL A 268 6.20 27.66 -13.07
CA VAL A 268 6.46 28.59 -11.95
C VAL A 268 7.35 29.75 -12.39
N GLU A 269 8.41 29.47 -13.15
CA GLU A 269 9.31 30.51 -13.68
C GLU A 269 8.54 31.50 -14.56
N LEU A 270 7.76 30.99 -15.53
CA LEU A 270 6.99 31.81 -16.46
C LEU A 270 5.86 32.57 -15.75
N ALA A 271 5.14 31.93 -14.83
CA ALA A 271 4.09 32.59 -14.05
C ALA A 271 4.66 33.69 -13.15
N SER A 272 5.85 33.48 -12.57
CA SER A 272 6.55 34.49 -11.78
C SER A 272 7.09 35.67 -12.61
N GLN A 273 7.48 35.43 -13.87
CA GLN A 273 7.83 36.50 -14.81
C GLN A 273 6.60 37.28 -15.24
N ASN A 274 5.52 36.58 -15.60
CA ASN A 274 4.25 37.19 -15.97
C ASN A 274 3.70 38.07 -14.84
N TYR A 275 3.68 37.54 -13.61
CA TYR A 275 3.28 38.29 -12.42
C TYR A 275 4.07 39.60 -12.28
N ARG A 276 5.40 39.56 -12.40
CA ARG A 276 6.23 40.76 -12.29
C ARG A 276 5.88 41.82 -13.34
N VAL A 277 5.78 41.41 -14.61
CA VAL A 277 5.46 42.32 -15.72
C VAL A 277 4.06 42.92 -15.55
N VAL A 278 3.07 42.10 -15.18
CA VAL A 278 1.70 42.57 -14.98
C VAL A 278 1.61 43.48 -13.74
N ASN A 279 2.32 43.16 -12.66
CA ASN A 279 2.41 44.01 -11.48
C ASN A 279 2.99 45.39 -11.81
N ASP A 280 4.10 45.45 -12.54
CA ASP A 280 4.73 46.71 -12.92
C ASP A 280 3.80 47.54 -13.82
N ARG A 281 3.14 46.89 -14.78
CA ARG A 281 2.13 47.55 -15.63
C ARG A 281 0.92 48.02 -14.83
N TYR A 282 0.44 47.22 -13.89
CA TYR A 282 -0.69 47.56 -13.02
C TYR A 282 -0.35 48.77 -12.16
N LEU A 283 0.85 48.79 -11.56
CA LEU A 283 1.34 49.93 -10.79
C LEU A 283 1.54 51.17 -11.68
N ALA A 284 1.88 51.01 -12.96
CA ALA A 284 1.96 52.10 -13.92
C ALA A 284 0.59 52.52 -14.52
N GLN A 285 -0.54 51.96 -14.05
CA GLN A 285 -1.89 52.17 -14.60
C GLN A 285 -2.06 51.72 -16.07
N LEU A 286 -1.22 50.79 -16.54
CA LEU A 286 -1.21 50.21 -17.89
C LEU A 286 -1.83 48.80 -17.96
N ALA A 287 -2.40 48.32 -16.85
CA ALA A 287 -3.14 47.06 -16.75
C ALA A 287 -4.31 47.25 -15.79
N ILE A 288 -5.36 46.44 -15.96
CA ILE A 288 -6.55 46.48 -15.12
C ILE A 288 -6.44 45.47 -13.97
N VAL A 289 -7.24 45.67 -12.91
CA VAL A 289 -7.22 44.81 -11.71
C VAL A 289 -7.46 43.33 -12.03
N THR A 290 -8.25 43.03 -13.07
CA THR A 290 -8.52 41.64 -13.48
C THR A 290 -7.26 40.95 -13.99
N ASP A 291 -6.46 41.63 -14.82
CA ASP A 291 -5.20 41.06 -15.34
C ASP A 291 -4.24 40.72 -14.18
N MET A 292 -4.22 41.58 -13.16
CA MET A 292 -3.34 41.40 -12.00
C MET A 292 -3.81 40.29 -11.06
N LEU A 293 -5.13 40.16 -10.86
CA LEU A 293 -5.71 39.02 -10.13
C LEU A 293 -5.47 37.71 -10.87
N ASP A 294 -5.66 37.69 -12.18
CA ASP A 294 -5.39 36.52 -13.02
C ASP A 294 -3.91 36.11 -12.94
N ALA A 295 -3.00 37.07 -13.06
CA ALA A 295 -1.56 36.80 -12.91
C ALA A 295 -1.19 36.27 -11.51
N SER A 296 -1.83 36.78 -10.47
CA SER A 296 -1.65 36.30 -9.08
C SER A 296 -2.14 34.86 -8.92
N ASN A 297 -3.32 34.55 -9.43
CA ASN A 297 -3.92 33.22 -9.36
C ASN A 297 -3.13 32.19 -10.17
N VAL A 298 -2.68 32.54 -11.38
CA VAL A 298 -1.81 31.68 -12.20
C VAL A 298 -0.48 31.38 -11.50
N LYS A 299 0.11 32.38 -10.83
CA LYS A 299 1.34 32.19 -10.04
C LYS A 299 1.11 31.27 -8.86
N LEU A 300 0.06 31.49 -8.08
CA LEU A 300 -0.31 30.64 -6.94
C LEU A 300 -0.53 29.18 -7.37
N ASP A 301 -1.34 28.94 -8.40
CA ASP A 301 -1.58 27.59 -8.90
C ASP A 301 -0.29 26.93 -9.39
N ALA A 302 0.53 27.63 -10.17
CA ALA A 302 1.80 27.10 -10.64
C ALA A 302 2.72 26.68 -9.49
N GLU A 303 2.84 27.49 -8.43
CA GLU A 303 3.64 27.19 -7.24
C GLU A 303 3.10 25.96 -6.49
N LEU A 304 1.77 25.84 -6.32
CA LEU A 304 1.15 24.67 -5.69
C LEU A 304 1.34 23.39 -6.51
N GLN A 305 1.20 23.47 -7.85
CA GLN A 305 1.37 22.31 -8.73
C GLN A 305 2.83 21.82 -8.75
N GLU A 306 3.82 22.71 -8.66
CA GLU A 306 5.23 22.33 -8.61
C GLU A 306 5.58 21.55 -7.33
N VAL A 307 5.05 22.00 -6.19
CA VAL A 307 5.15 21.29 -4.91
C VAL A 307 4.57 19.88 -5.01
N ASN A 308 3.37 19.76 -5.59
CA ASN A 308 2.72 18.46 -5.77
C ASN A 308 3.53 17.54 -6.70
N ALA A 309 4.05 18.07 -7.80
CA ALA A 309 4.87 17.30 -8.75
C ALA A 309 6.16 16.76 -8.12
N ARG A 310 6.81 17.53 -7.23
CA ARG A 310 8.00 17.07 -6.50
C ARG A 310 7.70 15.84 -5.65
N ALA A 311 6.65 15.91 -4.85
CA ALA A 311 6.27 14.80 -3.97
C ALA A 311 5.75 13.60 -4.76
N ASN A 312 5.02 13.82 -5.86
CA ASN A 312 4.54 12.76 -6.73
C ASN A 312 5.68 11.98 -7.40
N THR A 313 6.80 12.64 -7.72
CA THR A 313 7.99 11.95 -8.25
C THR A 313 8.55 10.95 -7.25
N VAL A 314 8.65 11.35 -5.98
CA VAL A 314 9.09 10.46 -4.88
C VAL A 314 8.08 9.35 -4.65
N PHE A 315 6.78 9.66 -4.63
CA PHE A 315 5.72 8.67 -4.47
C PHE A 315 5.77 7.61 -5.58
N ALA A 316 5.93 8.01 -6.84
CA ALA A 316 6.02 7.09 -7.98
C ALA A 316 7.21 6.13 -7.85
N TYR A 317 8.37 6.63 -7.42
CA TYR A 317 9.54 5.80 -7.16
C TYR A 317 9.29 4.71 -6.11
N TYR A 318 8.73 5.10 -4.96
CA TYR A 318 8.44 4.13 -3.91
C TYR A 318 7.24 3.24 -4.23
N LYS A 319 6.29 3.68 -5.07
CA LYS A 319 5.22 2.82 -5.60
C LYS A 319 5.82 1.68 -6.43
N MET A 320 6.83 1.96 -7.26
CA MET A 320 7.56 0.93 -7.98
C MET A 320 8.26 -0.05 -7.03
N LYS A 321 8.99 0.45 -6.02
CA LYS A 321 9.63 -0.40 -5.00
C LYS A 321 8.64 -1.26 -4.23
N TYR A 322 7.48 -0.71 -3.87
CA TYR A 322 6.41 -1.43 -3.21
C TYR A 322 5.91 -2.59 -4.07
N ILE A 323 5.59 -2.34 -5.34
CA ILE A 323 5.12 -3.37 -6.28
C ILE A 323 6.20 -4.43 -6.51
N ALA A 324 7.48 -4.02 -6.58
CA ALA A 324 8.61 -4.94 -6.71
C ALA A 324 8.89 -5.75 -5.43
N GLY A 325 8.29 -5.43 -4.28
CA GLY A 325 8.51 -6.14 -3.02
C GLY A 325 9.78 -5.75 -2.27
N GLU A 326 10.27 -4.52 -2.47
CA GLU A 326 11.54 -4.00 -1.91
C GLU A 326 11.33 -2.99 -0.76
N ILE A 327 10.11 -2.92 -0.17
CA ILE A 327 9.73 -1.98 0.90
C ILE A 327 9.41 -2.65 2.22
#